data_AF-A0A5N4D2B9-F1
#
_entry.id   AF-A0A5N4D2B9-F1
#
_cell.length_a   1.000
_cell.length_b   1.000
_cell.length_c   1.000
_cell.angle_alpha   90.00
_cell.angle_beta   90.00
_cell.angle_gamma   90.00
#
_symmetry.space_group_name_H-M   'P 1'
#
loop_
_entity.id
_entity.type
_entity.pdbx_description
1 polymer ?
#
loop_
_entity_poly.entity_id
_entity_poly.type
_entity_poly.pdbx_seq_one_letter_code
_entity_poly.pdbx_strand_id
1 'polypeptide(L)'
;MASVGVAAGRQAEDALPPLAEPPLPETKPLPPTQPPQPVSVPQPQPAPRPPSPAGMKAEENCSFLPLVHNIIKCMDKDSPDIHQDLNALKTKFQEMRKVISAMPGTHLSPEQQQQQLLSLREQVRTKSELLQKYKSLCMFEIPKE
;
A
#
# COMPACT_ATOMS: atom_id res chain seq x y z
N MET A 1 -50.49 66.98 9.46
CA MET A 1 -51.26 65.84 10.00
C MET A 1 -50.29 64.77 10.46
N ALA A 2 -50.71 64.03 11.49
CA ALA A 2 -49.89 63.25 12.41
C ALA A 2 -49.46 61.84 11.93
N SER A 3 -48.73 61.17 12.85
CA SER A 3 -48.42 59.72 13.00
C SER A 3 -46.97 59.35 12.65
N VAL A 4 -46.03 59.02 13.55
CA VAL A 4 -45.90 58.16 14.76
C VAL A 4 -45.70 56.66 14.49
N GLY A 5 -44.59 56.12 15.03
CA GLY A 5 -44.32 54.71 15.41
C GLY A 5 -43.02 54.13 14.80
N VAL A 6 -41.82 54.08 15.43
CA VAL A 6 -41.28 53.32 16.61
C VAL A 6 -41.20 51.80 16.29
N ALA A 7 -40.17 50.98 16.54
CA ALA A 7 -38.82 50.95 17.17
C ALA A 7 -38.09 49.73 16.51
N ALA A 8 -36.85 49.31 16.72
CA ALA A 8 -35.83 49.43 17.76
C ALA A 8 -34.49 49.13 17.05
N GLY A 9 -33.39 49.84 17.30
CA GLY A 9 -32.47 49.47 18.38
C GLY A 9 -31.05 49.21 17.84
N ARG A 10 -30.24 50.27 17.84
CA ARG A 10 -28.78 50.38 18.17
C ARG A 10 -27.78 49.39 17.53
N GLN A 11 -26.89 49.83 16.63
CA GLN A 11 -25.56 50.48 16.86
C GLN A 11 -24.62 49.58 17.67
N ALA A 12 -23.58 49.00 17.03
CA ALA A 12 -22.18 49.51 17.00
C ALA A 12 -21.45 49.18 18.31
N GLU A 13 -20.16 48.86 18.38
CA GLU A 13 -19.03 48.63 17.49
C GLU A 13 -17.96 48.04 18.44
N ASP A 14 -16.93 47.41 17.89
CA ASP A 14 -15.62 47.26 18.51
C ASP A 14 -15.37 46.15 19.57
N ALA A 15 -14.16 45.60 19.47
CA ALA A 15 -13.47 44.63 20.34
C ALA A 15 -13.75 43.12 20.16
N LEU A 16 -12.70 42.41 19.73
CA LEU A 16 -12.56 40.95 19.71
C LEU A 16 -12.81 40.30 21.08
N PRO A 17 -13.59 39.20 21.17
CA PRO A 17 -13.53 38.27 22.28
C PRO A 17 -12.62 37.06 21.97
N PRO A 18 -11.99 36.44 23.00
CA PRO A 18 -11.05 35.34 22.83
C PRO A 18 -11.72 34.04 22.39
N LEU A 19 -10.99 33.26 21.58
CA LEU A 19 -11.34 31.92 21.12
C LEU A 19 -11.64 31.01 22.33
N ALA A 20 -12.91 30.64 22.51
CA ALA A 20 -13.31 29.65 23.50
C ALA A 20 -12.97 28.24 23.00
N GLU A 21 -11.96 27.63 23.63
CA GLU A 21 -11.62 26.22 23.51
C GLU A 21 -12.74 25.36 24.17
N PRO A 22 -13.22 24.28 23.52
CA PRO A 22 -14.14 23.34 24.16
C PRO A 22 -13.41 22.52 25.26
N PRO A 23 -14.08 22.17 26.37
CA PRO A 23 -13.42 21.64 27.56
C PRO A 23 -12.95 20.20 27.38
N LEU A 24 -11.72 19.94 27.80
CA LEU A 24 -11.15 18.61 28.03
C LEU A 24 -11.88 17.91 29.19
N PRO A 25 -12.28 16.63 29.07
CA PRO A 25 -12.77 15.87 30.21
C PRO A 25 -11.63 15.42 31.13
N GLU A 26 -11.70 15.93 32.37
CA GLU A 26 -11.24 15.45 33.68
C GLU A 26 -10.07 14.45 33.78
N THR A 27 -9.06 14.92 34.53
CA THR A 27 -8.01 14.16 35.21
C THR A 27 -8.56 13.05 36.11
N LYS A 28 -8.21 11.79 35.81
CA LYS A 28 -8.30 10.66 36.75
C LYS A 28 -6.90 10.30 37.27
N PRO A 29 -6.71 10.02 38.58
CA PRO A 29 -5.38 9.90 39.18
C PRO A 29 -4.55 8.75 38.62
N LEU A 30 -3.24 8.99 38.43
CA LEU A 30 -2.23 7.99 38.09
C LEU A 30 -2.11 6.92 39.21
N PRO A 31 -1.98 5.62 38.87
CA PRO A 31 -1.64 4.59 39.86
C PRO A 31 -0.13 4.63 40.22
N PRO A 32 0.26 4.13 41.41
CA PRO A 32 1.66 4.10 41.84
C PRO A 32 2.51 3.14 40.98
N THR A 33 3.73 3.57 40.69
CA THR A 33 4.76 2.84 39.93
C THR A 33 5.10 1.50 40.59
N GLN A 34 4.65 0.39 40.01
CA GLN A 34 5.04 -0.97 40.40
C GLN A 34 6.28 -1.39 39.57
N PRO A 35 7.29 -2.08 40.14
CA PRO A 35 8.44 -2.57 39.37
C PRO A 35 8.00 -3.57 38.28
N PRO A 36 8.68 -3.60 37.12
CA PRO A 36 8.22 -4.35 35.97
C PRO A 36 8.25 -5.86 36.24
N GLN A 37 7.12 -6.52 36.01
CA GLN A 37 7.05 -7.97 35.91
C GLN A 37 7.74 -8.43 34.60
N PRO A 38 8.30 -9.65 34.55
CA PRO A 38 8.92 -10.16 33.33
C PRO A 38 7.86 -10.30 32.24
N VAL A 39 7.88 -9.39 31.27
CA VAL A 39 7.13 -9.52 30.02
C VAL A 39 7.64 -10.76 29.30
N SER A 40 6.78 -11.77 29.17
CA SER A 40 6.98 -12.88 28.24
C SER A 40 7.26 -12.30 26.86
N VAL A 41 8.47 -12.50 26.37
CA VAL A 41 8.90 -12.10 25.03
C VAL A 41 8.05 -12.86 24.01
N PRO A 42 7.23 -12.20 23.17
CA PRO A 42 6.61 -12.87 22.04
C PRO A 42 7.70 -13.30 21.08
N GLN A 43 7.77 -14.61 20.85
CA GLN A 43 8.65 -15.27 19.89
C GLN A 43 8.58 -14.54 18.53
N PRO A 44 9.71 -14.24 17.87
CA PRO A 44 9.69 -13.58 16.57
C PRO A 44 8.99 -14.48 15.54
N GLN A 45 7.77 -14.11 15.12
CA GLN A 45 7.14 -14.74 13.98
C GLN A 45 7.98 -14.43 12.71
N PRO A 46 8.26 -15.42 11.86
CA PRO A 46 8.96 -15.16 10.60
C PRO A 46 8.14 -14.19 9.75
N ALA A 47 8.74 -13.07 9.35
CA ALA A 47 8.14 -12.15 8.40
C ALA A 47 7.70 -12.92 7.13
N PRO A 48 6.52 -12.62 6.55
CA PRO A 48 6.08 -13.26 5.32
C PRO A 48 7.13 -13.02 4.24
N ARG A 49 7.71 -14.12 3.75
CA ARG A 49 8.70 -14.12 2.68
C ARG A 49 8.06 -13.46 1.44
N PRO A 50 8.68 -12.44 0.83
CA PRO A 50 8.18 -11.91 -0.44
C PRO A 50 8.18 -13.05 -1.47
N PRO A 51 7.11 -13.19 -2.28
CA PRO A 51 7.06 -14.24 -3.29
C PRO A 51 8.23 -14.05 -4.27
N SER A 52 9.04 -15.10 -4.40
CA SER A 52 10.13 -15.17 -5.38
C SER A 52 9.60 -14.97 -6.81
N PRO A 53 10.41 -14.43 -7.74
CA PRO A 53 9.95 -14.14 -9.08
C PRO A 53 9.79 -15.45 -9.85
N ALA A 54 8.56 -15.96 -9.91
CA ALA A 54 8.13 -16.95 -10.89
C ALA A 54 8.09 -16.37 -12.34
N GLY A 55 8.76 -15.24 -12.59
CA GLY A 55 8.57 -14.36 -13.74
C GLY A 55 9.12 -14.87 -15.07
N MET A 56 9.85 -15.99 -15.09
CA MET A 56 10.54 -16.44 -16.30
C MET A 56 9.61 -17.18 -17.28
N LYS A 57 8.50 -17.76 -16.81
CA LYS A 57 7.52 -18.45 -17.67
C LYS A 57 6.36 -17.57 -18.14
N ALA A 58 6.28 -16.33 -17.66
CA ALA A 58 5.15 -15.46 -18.00
C ALA A 58 5.29 -14.85 -19.41
N GLU A 59 6.52 -14.60 -19.86
CA GLU A 59 6.78 -13.90 -21.13
C GLU A 59 6.23 -14.65 -22.36
N GLU A 60 6.40 -15.97 -22.39
CA GLU A 60 5.86 -16.84 -23.44
C GLU A 60 4.32 -16.86 -23.44
N ASN A 61 3.70 -16.74 -22.27
CA ASN A 61 2.24 -16.69 -22.11
C ASN A 61 1.65 -15.31 -22.46
N CYS A 62 2.47 -14.26 -22.60
CA CYS A 62 2.01 -12.91 -22.94
C CYS A 62 1.83 -12.67 -24.45
N SER A 63 2.44 -13.49 -25.31
CA SER A 63 2.38 -13.25 -26.77
C SER A 63 1.02 -13.62 -27.36
N PHE A 64 0.38 -12.69 -28.09
CA PHE A 64 -0.87 -12.93 -28.82
C PHE A 64 -0.66 -13.11 -30.32
N LEU A 65 0.55 -12.82 -30.81
CA LEU A 65 0.87 -12.78 -32.24
C LEU A 65 0.61 -14.11 -32.97
N PRO A 66 0.91 -15.30 -32.41
CA PRO A 66 0.60 -16.56 -33.09
C PRO A 66 -0.90 -16.74 -33.35
N LEU A 67 -1.75 -16.38 -32.38
CA LEU A 67 -3.21 -16.46 -32.50
C LEU A 67 -3.73 -15.43 -33.52
N VAL A 68 -3.26 -14.19 -33.45
CA VAL A 68 -3.64 -13.14 -34.40
C VAL A 68 -3.26 -13.53 -35.82
N HIS A 69 -2.05 -14.06 -36.01
CA HIS A 69 -1.58 -14.56 -37.29
C HIS A 69 -2.46 -15.70 -37.83
N ASN A 70 -2.83 -16.67 -36.98
CA ASN A 70 -3.69 -17.78 -37.39
C ASN A 70 -5.08 -17.30 -37.80
N ILE A 71 -5.67 -16.35 -37.07
CA ILE A 71 -6.96 -15.74 -37.42
C ILE A 71 -6.89 -15.11 -38.81
N ILE A 72 -5.88 -14.27 -39.07
CA ILE A 72 -5.69 -13.61 -40.38
C ILE A 72 -5.53 -14.66 -41.49
N LYS A 73 -4.68 -15.67 -41.26
CA LYS A 73 -4.48 -16.78 -42.20
C LYS A 73 -5.76 -17.59 -42.44
N CYS A 74 -6.60 -17.78 -41.43
CA CYS A 74 -7.88 -18.45 -41.55
C CYS A 74 -8.91 -17.61 -42.31
N MET A 75 -8.90 -16.28 -42.14
CA MET A 75 -9.72 -15.36 -42.94
C MET A 75 -9.33 -15.40 -44.41
N ASP A 76 -8.03 -15.35 -44.72
CA ASP A 76 -7.53 -15.36 -46.09
C ASP A 76 -7.85 -16.66 -46.86
N LYS A 77 -8.12 -17.75 -46.13
CA LYS A 77 -8.38 -19.08 -46.72
C LYS A 77 -9.84 -19.54 -46.56
N ASP A 78 -10.75 -18.68 -46.10
CA ASP A 78 -12.14 -19.03 -45.74
C ASP A 78 -12.22 -20.32 -44.87
N SER A 79 -11.28 -20.45 -43.93
CA SER A 79 -11.17 -21.62 -43.08
C SER A 79 -12.26 -21.62 -42.00
N PRO A 80 -12.95 -22.75 -41.76
CA PRO A 80 -13.93 -22.85 -40.69
C PRO A 80 -13.33 -22.70 -39.27
N ASP A 81 -12.00 -22.83 -39.14
CA ASP A 81 -11.28 -22.73 -37.87
C ASP A 81 -11.25 -21.30 -37.28
N ILE A 82 -11.68 -20.30 -38.06
CA ILE A 82 -11.71 -18.89 -37.64
C ILE A 82 -12.40 -18.66 -36.29
N HIS A 83 -13.50 -19.37 -36.05
CA HIS A 83 -14.27 -19.25 -34.81
C HIS A 83 -13.52 -19.82 -33.61
N GLN A 84 -12.76 -20.90 -33.80
CA GLN A 84 -11.95 -21.52 -32.76
C GLN A 84 -10.82 -20.59 -32.33
N ASP A 85 -10.06 -20.07 -33.29
CA ASP A 85 -8.94 -19.16 -33.01
C ASP A 85 -9.41 -17.84 -32.39
N LEU A 86 -10.55 -17.29 -32.83
CA LEU A 86 -11.16 -16.11 -32.20
C LEU A 86 -11.56 -16.37 -30.74
N ASN A 87 -12.13 -17.55 -30.47
CA ASN A 87 -12.51 -17.91 -29.10
C ASN A 87 -11.27 -18.15 -28.22
N ALA A 88 -10.23 -18.77 -28.76
CA ALA A 88 -8.94 -18.93 -28.08
C ALA A 88 -8.32 -17.57 -27.75
N LEU A 89 -8.31 -16.62 -28.70
CA LEU A 89 -7.83 -15.26 -28.49
C LEU A 89 -8.63 -14.53 -27.40
N LYS A 90 -9.96 -14.60 -27.45
CA LYS A 90 -10.84 -14.03 -26.41
C LYS A 90 -10.54 -14.60 -25.03
N THR A 91 -10.37 -15.92 -24.93
CA THR A 91 -10.06 -16.60 -23.68
C THR A 91 -8.70 -16.16 -23.14
N LYS A 92 -7.69 -16.08 -24.00
CA LYS A 92 -6.35 -15.61 -23.63
C LYS A 92 -6.35 -14.17 -23.10
N PHE A 93 -7.15 -13.28 -23.68
CA PHE A 93 -7.33 -11.92 -23.14
C PHE A 93 -7.95 -11.94 -21.74
N GLN A 94 -8.93 -12.81 -21.50
CA GLN A 94 -9.56 -12.93 -20.18
C GLN A 94 -8.60 -13.44 -19.12
N GLU A 95 -7.84 -14.48 -19.46
CA GLU A 95 -6.82 -15.02 -18.56
C GLU A 95 -5.75 -13.97 -18.24
N MET A 96 -5.24 -13.28 -19.27
CA MET A 96 -4.21 -12.24 -19.07
C MET A 96 -4.73 -11.08 -18.21
N ARG A 97 -5.97 -10.63 -18.42
CA ARG A 97 -6.60 -9.63 -17.55
C ARG A 97 -6.66 -10.10 -16.10
N LYS A 98 -7.06 -11.35 -15.87
CA LYS A 98 -7.09 -11.94 -14.53
C LYS A 98 -5.71 -11.96 -13.88
N VAL A 99 -4.66 -12.32 -14.62
CA VAL A 99 -3.27 -12.30 -14.15
C VAL A 99 -2.84 -10.89 -13.76
N ILE A 100 -3.09 -9.89 -14.61
CA ILE A 100 -2.76 -8.48 -14.35
C ILE A 100 -3.51 -7.97 -13.12
N SER A 101 -4.81 -8.28 -12.99
CA SER A 101 -5.61 -7.87 -11.83
C SER A 101 -5.17 -8.52 -10.52
N ALA A 102 -4.59 -9.73 -10.56
CA ALA A 102 -4.04 -10.40 -9.39
C ALA A 102 -2.61 -9.96 -9.06
N MET A 103 -1.93 -9.23 -9.95
CA MET A 103 -0.55 -8.82 -9.76
C MET A 103 -0.45 -7.74 -8.66
N PRO A 104 0.39 -7.92 -7.62
CA PRO A 104 0.51 -6.96 -6.55
C PRO A 104 1.08 -5.64 -7.07
N GLY A 105 0.57 -4.53 -6.53
CA GLY A 105 1.03 -3.18 -6.89
C GLY A 105 0.35 -2.57 -8.11
N THR A 106 -0.40 -3.31 -8.93
CA THR A 106 -1.15 -2.75 -10.08
C THR A 106 -2.30 -1.84 -9.67
N HIS A 107 -2.76 -1.92 -8.42
CA HIS A 107 -3.74 -1.02 -7.82
C HIS A 107 -3.14 0.34 -7.36
N LEU A 108 -1.82 0.41 -7.20
CA LEU A 108 -1.16 1.60 -6.66
C LEU A 108 -0.80 2.58 -7.78
N SER A 109 -0.71 3.88 -7.45
CA SER A 109 -0.14 4.85 -8.38
C SER A 109 1.38 4.64 -8.51
N PRO A 110 1.99 5.05 -9.64
CA PRO A 110 3.44 4.96 -9.82
C PRO A 110 4.21 5.65 -8.69
N GLU A 111 3.75 6.81 -8.24
CA GLU A 111 4.35 7.54 -7.11
C GLU A 111 4.27 6.75 -5.79
N GLN A 112 3.13 6.10 -5.52
CA GLN A 112 2.98 5.25 -4.33
C GLN A 112 3.92 4.02 -4.38
N GLN A 113 4.02 3.37 -5.54
CA GLN A 113 4.96 2.26 -5.74
C GLN A 113 6.40 2.71 -5.52
N GLN A 114 6.76 3.89 -6.04
CA GLN A 114 8.09 4.47 -5.88
C GLN A 114 8.41 4.81 -4.43
N GLN A 115 7.45 5.41 -3.70
CA GLN A 115 7.62 5.71 -2.28
C GLN A 115 7.80 4.45 -1.44
N GLN A 116 7.00 3.40 -1.70
CA GLN A 116 7.14 2.12 -1.02
C GLN A 116 8.51 1.49 -1.28
N LEU A 117 9.01 1.56 -2.52
CA LEU A 117 10.34 1.07 -2.88
C LEU A 117 11.45 1.82 -2.14
N LEU A 118 11.36 3.15 -2.02
CA LEU A 118 12.34 3.96 -1.28
C LEU A 118 12.35 3.59 0.20
N SER A 119 11.18 3.47 0.83
CA SER A 119 11.05 3.06 2.23
C SER A 119 11.64 1.66 2.48
N LEU A 120 11.36 0.70 1.60
CA LEU A 120 11.93 -0.65 1.70
C LEU A 120 13.45 -0.65 1.56
N ARG A 121 14.01 0.15 0.63
CA ARG A 121 15.46 0.31 0.47
C ARG A 121 16.12 0.91 1.71
N GLU A 122 15.50 1.92 2.31
CA GLU A 122 15.97 2.51 3.57
C GLU A 122 15.91 1.50 4.71
N GLN A 123 14.83 0.74 4.84
CA GLN A 123 14.70 -0.30 5.87
C GLN A 123 15.81 -1.37 5.72
N VAL A 124 16.08 -1.82 4.49
CA VAL A 124 17.17 -2.77 4.22
C VAL A 124 18.52 -2.17 4.59
N ARG A 125 18.77 -0.90 4.25
CA ARG A 125 20.01 -0.19 4.63
C ARG A 125 20.16 -0.16 6.15
N THR A 126 19.18 0.40 6.87
CA THR A 126 19.22 0.57 8.32
C THR A 126 19.37 -0.77 9.03
N LYS A 127 18.64 -1.81 8.60
CA LYS A 127 18.76 -3.14 9.18
C LYS A 127 20.13 -3.76 8.91
N SER A 128 20.70 -3.54 7.72
CA SER A 128 22.04 -4.02 7.38
C SER A 128 23.12 -3.32 8.21
N GLU A 129 23.01 -2.00 8.40
CA GLU A 129 23.90 -1.24 9.28
C GLU A 129 23.82 -1.71 10.73
N LEU A 130 22.60 -1.97 11.22
CA LEU A 130 22.41 -2.50 12.57
C LEU A 130 23.08 -3.87 12.72
N LEU A 131 22.85 -4.78 11.78
CA LEU A 131 23.50 -6.09 11.76
C LEU A 131 25.03 -5.97 11.70
N GLN A 132 25.54 -5.02 10.91
CA GLN A 132 26.98 -4.74 10.85
C GLN A 132 27.51 -4.23 12.19
N LYS A 133 26.81 -3.30 12.84
CA LYS A 133 27.17 -2.81 14.18
C LYS A 133 27.22 -3.95 15.19
N TYR A 134 26.23 -4.84 15.21
CA TYR A 134 26.26 -6.03 16.07
C TYR A 134 27.42 -6.98 15.73
N LYS A 135 27.71 -7.17 14.44
CA LYS A 135 28.87 -7.97 14.01
C LYS A 135 30.21 -7.34 14.41
N SER A 136 30.35 -6.01 14.37
CA SER A 136 31.58 -5.32 14.76
C SER A 136 31.73 -5.17 16.26
N LEU A 137 30.62 -5.18 17.01
CA LEU A 137 30.61 -4.99 18.45
C LEU A 137 31.09 -6.22 19.22
N CYS A 138 31.27 -7.38 18.57
CA CYS A 138 31.87 -8.61 19.09
C CYS A 138 32.05 -8.68 20.62
N MET A 139 30.93 -8.73 21.36
CA MET A 139 30.86 -9.34 22.69
C MET A 139 30.52 -10.84 22.59
N PHE A 140 30.55 -11.39 21.38
CA PHE A 140 30.24 -12.79 21.03
C PHE A 140 31.46 -13.44 20.34
N GLU A 141 32.67 -13.27 20.89
CA GLU A 141 33.63 -14.36 20.76
C GLU A 141 33.06 -15.53 21.56
N ILE A 142 32.45 -16.50 20.87
CA ILE A 142 32.19 -17.81 21.45
C ILE A 142 33.59 -18.36 21.77
N PRO A 143 33.93 -18.65 23.04
CA PRO A 143 35.21 -19.27 23.37
C PRO A 143 35.38 -20.51 22.51
N LYS A 144 36.46 -20.52 21.73
CA LYS A 144 36.78 -21.64 20.88
C LYS A 144 37.40 -22.72 21.78
N GLU A 145 36.59 -23.69 22.19
CA GLU A 145 37.03 -24.96 22.80
C GLU A 145 36.91 -26.10 21.78
#